data_AF-A0A161X7Q1-F1
#
_entry.id   AF-A0A161X7Q1-F1
#
_cell.length_a   1.000
_cell.length_b   1.000
_cell.length_c   1.000
_cell.angle_alpha   90.00
_cell.angle_beta   90.00
_cell.angle_gamma   90.00
#
_symmetry.space_group_name_H-M   'P 1'
#
loop_
_entity.id
_entity.type
_entity.pdbx_description
1 polymer ?
#
loop_
_entity_poly.entity_id
_entity_poly.type
_entity_poly.pdbx_seq_one_letter_code
_entity_poly.pdbx_strand_id
1 'polypeptide(L)'
;MEARVLHAMRVAGWLKADRVGAWLPGVPGLHDVLTDLATREMLRAMETPQGTMYAATESGVALADNAVADLAAASAVGQLLGEFEIGDPLLKERITAFQRTRDATGAMAVIEFHSGRADLLRRIGAASALWSGYPARFEAAVRAIEDGELDHVASPLIDSYHTVWHLLHRDLRIVADKLLG
;
A
#
# COMPACT_ATOMS: atom_id res chain seq x y z
N MET A 1 -3.30 11.31 -12.85
CA MET A 1 -2.16 10.36 -12.86
C MET A 1 -1.10 10.77 -11.85
N GLU A 2 -0.52 11.96 -11.99
CA GLU A 2 0.50 12.52 -11.07
C GLU A 2 0.08 12.49 -9.60
N ALA A 3 -1.14 12.94 -9.28
CA ALA A 3 -1.64 12.92 -7.90
C ALA A 3 -1.70 11.50 -7.29
N ARG A 4 -1.90 10.44 -8.10
CA ARG A 4 -1.83 9.05 -7.63
C ARG A 4 -0.39 8.63 -7.31
N VAL A 5 0.59 9.05 -8.13
CA VAL A 5 2.02 8.81 -7.88
C VAL A 5 2.45 9.53 -6.60
N LEU A 6 2.06 10.78 -6.43
CA LEU A 6 2.34 11.57 -5.24
C LEU A 6 1.67 10.98 -3.98
N HIS A 7 0.43 10.49 -4.11
CA HIS A 7 -0.25 9.81 -3.02
C HIS A 7 0.46 8.52 -2.61
N ALA A 8 0.89 7.70 -3.57
CA ALA A 8 1.67 6.49 -3.26
C ALA A 8 2.96 6.83 -2.48
N MET A 9 3.65 7.91 -2.86
CA MET A 9 4.84 8.39 -2.15
C MET A 9 4.50 8.92 -0.75
N ARG A 10 3.39 9.63 -0.59
CA ARG A 10 2.92 10.10 0.72
C ARG A 10 2.63 8.93 1.67
N VAL A 11 2.06 7.84 1.15
CA VAL A 11 1.77 6.63 1.92
C VAL A 11 3.03 5.85 2.25
N ALA A 12 3.97 5.73 1.32
CA ALA A 12 5.17 4.93 1.51
C ALA A 12 6.32 5.66 2.23
N GLY A 13 6.36 6.99 2.13
CA GLY A 13 7.56 7.78 2.41
C GLY A 13 8.52 7.74 1.22
N TRP A 14 9.50 6.85 1.26
CA TRP A 14 10.48 6.69 0.19
C TRP A 14 10.20 5.43 -0.64
N LEU A 15 10.11 5.56 -1.97
CA LEU A 15 9.96 4.43 -2.89
C LEU A 15 10.96 4.48 -4.05
N LYS A 16 11.44 3.30 -4.45
CA LYS A 16 12.15 3.12 -5.71
C LYS A 16 11.19 3.18 -6.90
N ALA A 17 11.68 3.61 -8.06
CA ALA A 17 10.89 3.70 -9.28
C ALA A 17 10.21 2.37 -9.68
N ASP A 18 10.92 1.24 -9.54
CA ASP A 18 10.41 -0.10 -9.85
C ASP A 18 9.22 -0.51 -8.94
N ARG A 19 9.29 -0.16 -7.64
CA ARG A 19 8.21 -0.35 -6.67
C ARG A 19 6.96 0.44 -7.01
N VAL A 20 7.10 1.66 -7.53
CA VAL A 20 5.95 2.50 -7.89
C VAL A 20 5.10 1.83 -8.96
N GLY A 21 5.73 1.18 -9.95
CA GLY A 21 5.02 0.46 -11.00
C GLY A 21 4.19 -0.72 -10.48
N ALA A 22 4.72 -1.43 -9.48
CA ALA A 22 4.00 -2.51 -8.81
C ALA A 22 2.78 -2.01 -8.02
N TRP A 23 2.85 -0.80 -7.45
CA TRP A 23 1.75 -0.21 -6.67
C TRP A 23 0.69 0.44 -7.56
N LEU A 24 1.11 1.00 -8.69
CA LEU A 24 0.27 1.71 -9.63
C LEU A 24 0.34 1.01 -11.01
N PRO A 25 -0.20 -0.22 -11.13
CA PRO A 25 -0.17 -0.92 -12.39
C PRO A 25 -0.91 -0.12 -13.48
N GLY A 26 -0.34 -0.12 -14.68
CA GLY A 26 -0.93 0.55 -15.84
C GLY A 26 -0.72 2.06 -15.93
N VAL A 27 0.26 2.64 -15.19
CA VAL A 27 0.70 4.03 -15.39
C VAL A 27 1.75 4.07 -16.52
N PRO A 28 1.39 4.51 -17.74
CA PRO A 28 2.35 4.61 -18.84
C PRO A 28 3.37 5.73 -18.57
N GLY A 29 4.61 5.55 -19.04
CA GLY A 29 5.65 6.58 -18.91
C GLY A 29 6.01 6.92 -17.46
N LEU A 30 5.87 5.97 -16.52
CA LEU A 30 6.09 6.22 -15.09
C LEU A 30 7.46 6.86 -14.79
N HIS A 31 8.52 6.46 -15.50
CA HIS A 31 9.84 7.07 -15.34
C HIS A 31 9.85 8.56 -15.72
N ASP A 32 9.20 8.91 -16.83
CA ASP A 32 9.07 10.30 -17.28
C ASP A 32 8.24 11.11 -16.27
N VAL A 33 7.17 10.51 -15.74
CA VAL A 33 6.33 11.14 -14.70
C VAL A 33 7.13 11.40 -13.42
N LEU A 34 7.93 10.44 -12.94
CA LEU A 34 8.77 10.61 -11.76
C LEU A 34 9.83 11.70 -11.98
N THR A 35 10.44 11.74 -13.17
CA THR A 35 11.45 12.73 -13.55
C THR A 35 10.86 14.14 -13.64
N ASP A 36 9.71 14.29 -14.28
CA ASP A 36 8.98 15.55 -14.37
C ASP A 36 8.54 16.05 -12.98
N LEU A 37 7.98 15.19 -12.14
CA LEU A 37 7.58 15.55 -10.78
C LEU A 37 8.78 15.96 -9.92
N ALA A 38 9.94 15.31 -10.07
CA ALA A 38 11.17 15.73 -9.39
C ALA A 38 11.67 17.09 -9.90
N THR A 39 11.60 17.33 -11.21
CA THR A 39 11.99 18.61 -11.83
C THR A 39 11.11 19.77 -11.35
N ARG A 40 9.82 19.51 -11.12
CA ARG A 40 8.86 20.48 -10.57
C ARG A 40 8.87 20.58 -9.05
N GLU A 41 9.86 19.97 -8.38
CA GLU A 41 9.99 19.94 -6.92
C GLU A 41 8.76 19.38 -6.18
N MET A 42 7.98 18.52 -6.85
CA MET A 42 6.88 17.76 -6.24
C MET A 42 7.38 16.46 -5.60
N LEU A 43 8.51 15.95 -6.07
CA LEU A 43 9.26 14.85 -5.48
C LEU A 43 10.68 15.28 -5.11
N ARG A 44 11.21 14.71 -4.03
CA ARG A 44 12.65 14.66 -3.76
C ARG A 44 13.19 13.36 -4.31
N ALA A 45 14.33 13.42 -5.01
CA ALA A 45 15.07 12.25 -5.45
C ALA A 45 16.32 12.07 -4.58
N MET A 46 16.65 10.82 -4.27
CA MET A 46 17.88 10.43 -3.57
C MET A 46 18.53 9.27 -4.32
N GLU A 47 19.76 9.47 -4.76
CA GLU A 47 20.56 8.41 -5.38
C GLU A 47 21.08 7.45 -4.31
N THR A 48 20.91 6.15 -4.55
CA THR A 48 21.44 5.09 -3.71
C THR A 48 22.20 4.07 -4.56
N PRO A 49 23.08 3.24 -3.98
CA PRO A 49 23.73 2.16 -4.72
C PRO A 49 22.76 1.18 -5.39
N GLN A 50 21.51 1.12 -4.91
CA GLN A 50 20.46 0.24 -5.44
C GLN A 50 19.41 0.97 -6.28
N GLY A 51 19.71 2.18 -6.77
CA GLY A 51 18.87 3.01 -7.65
C GLY A 51 18.29 4.26 -6.98
N THR A 52 17.56 5.06 -7.77
CA THR A 52 16.93 6.30 -7.31
C THR A 52 15.70 6.03 -6.44
N MET A 53 15.67 6.65 -5.26
CA MET A 53 14.53 6.70 -4.36
C MET A 53 13.80 8.04 -4.52
N TYR A 54 12.47 8.03 -4.43
CA TYR A 54 11.62 9.21 -4.49
C TYR A 54 10.78 9.35 -3.23
N ALA A 55 10.52 10.59 -2.81
CA ALA A 55 9.56 10.91 -1.74
C ALA A 55 8.80 12.20 -2.08
N ALA A 56 7.54 12.31 -1.67
CA ALA A 56 6.75 13.53 -1.89
C ALA A 56 7.31 14.72 -1.09
N THR A 57 7.39 15.89 -1.72
CA THR A 57 7.59 17.17 -1.02
C THR A 57 6.27 17.64 -0.41
N GLU A 58 6.31 18.73 0.36
CA GLU A 58 5.09 19.37 0.86
C GLU A 58 4.15 19.80 -0.28
N SER A 59 4.69 20.42 -1.34
CA SER A 59 3.94 20.75 -2.55
C SER A 59 3.36 19.51 -3.24
N GLY A 60 4.13 18.42 -3.30
CA GLY A 60 3.66 17.15 -3.83
C GLY A 60 2.52 16.55 -3.00
N VAL A 61 2.60 16.65 -1.67
CA VAL A 61 1.52 16.21 -0.75
C VAL A 61 0.27 17.06 -0.95
N ALA A 62 0.40 18.38 -1.11
CA ALA A 62 -0.74 19.26 -1.38
C ALA A 62 -1.44 18.90 -2.70
N LEU A 63 -0.69 18.52 -3.74
CA LEU A 63 -1.28 18.02 -4.99
C LEU A 63 -1.90 16.62 -4.84
N ALA A 64 -1.32 15.75 -4.02
CA ALA A 64 -1.90 14.44 -3.71
C ALA A 64 -3.25 14.56 -3.00
N ASP A 65 -3.40 15.56 -2.12
CA ASP A 65 -4.67 15.86 -1.43
C ASP A 65 -5.82 16.15 -2.40
N ASN A 66 -5.55 16.69 -3.60
CA ASN A 66 -6.59 16.89 -4.61
C ASN A 66 -7.20 15.57 -5.08
N ALA A 67 -6.39 14.51 -5.24
CA ALA A 67 -6.91 13.19 -5.58
C ALA A 67 -7.74 12.55 -4.46
N VAL A 68 -7.51 12.97 -3.21
CA VAL A 68 -8.33 12.59 -2.06
C VAL A 68 -9.65 13.35 -2.05
N ALA A 69 -9.63 14.65 -2.36
CA ALA A 69 -10.84 15.48 -2.44
C ALA A 69 -11.82 15.01 -3.52
N ASP A 70 -11.31 14.39 -4.59
CA ASP A 70 -12.12 13.81 -5.67
C ASP A 70 -12.86 12.51 -5.27
N LEU A 71 -12.64 11.98 -4.06
CA LEU A 71 -13.36 10.81 -3.56
C LEU A 71 -14.81 11.18 -3.20
N ALA A 72 -15.75 10.59 -3.94
CA ALA A 72 -17.16 10.96 -3.92
C ALA A 72 -17.90 10.75 -2.58
N ALA A 73 -17.39 9.94 -1.64
CA ALA A 73 -18.12 9.63 -0.40
C ALA A 73 -17.22 9.36 0.82
N ALA A 74 -17.11 10.34 1.72
CA ALA A 74 -16.40 10.21 3.00
C ALA A 74 -16.96 9.09 3.89
N SER A 75 -18.29 8.89 3.89
CA SER A 75 -18.94 7.83 4.67
C SER A 75 -18.53 6.42 4.24
N ALA A 76 -18.35 6.21 2.93
CA ALA A 76 -17.90 4.92 2.40
C ALA A 76 -16.46 4.62 2.84
N VAL A 77 -15.59 5.63 2.86
CA VAL A 77 -14.21 5.48 3.35
C VAL A 77 -14.19 5.13 4.83
N GLY A 78 -14.97 5.84 5.66
CA GLY A 78 -15.06 5.56 7.09
C GLY A 78 -15.55 4.14 7.38
N GLN A 79 -16.55 3.65 6.63
CA GLN A 79 -17.04 2.28 6.75
C GLN A 79 -15.95 1.25 6.38
N LEU A 80 -15.28 1.43 5.23
CA LEU A 80 -14.24 0.52 4.77
C LEU A 80 -13.04 0.49 5.75
N LEU A 81 -12.63 1.64 6.27
CA LEU A 81 -11.61 1.73 7.31
C LEU A 81 -12.04 0.99 8.57
N GLY A 82 -13.27 1.24 9.07
CA GLY A 82 -13.78 0.55 10.26
C GLY A 82 -13.84 -0.97 10.09
N GLU A 83 -14.29 -1.46 8.93
CA GLU A 83 -14.28 -2.90 8.61
C GLU A 83 -12.85 -3.47 8.54
N PHE A 84 -11.91 -2.72 7.98
CA PHE A 84 -10.50 -3.11 7.87
C PHE A 84 -9.83 -3.23 9.24
N GLU A 85 -10.05 -2.25 10.13
CA GLU A 85 -9.43 -2.19 11.45
C GLU A 85 -9.89 -3.30 12.41
N ILE A 86 -11.06 -3.90 12.18
CA ILE A 86 -11.46 -5.14 12.87
C ILE A 86 -10.42 -6.26 12.64
N GLY A 87 -9.73 -6.25 11.49
CA GLY A 87 -8.68 -7.19 11.14
C GLY A 87 -7.33 -6.95 11.81
N ASP A 88 -7.02 -5.72 12.24
CA ASP A 88 -5.70 -5.36 12.77
C ASP A 88 -5.24 -6.21 13.95
N PRO A 89 -6.02 -6.37 15.04
CA PRO A 89 -5.58 -7.18 16.18
C PRO A 89 -5.40 -8.65 15.79
N LEU A 90 -6.25 -9.16 14.89
CA LEU A 90 -6.19 -10.55 14.41
C LEU A 90 -4.93 -10.79 13.58
N LEU A 91 -4.63 -9.90 12.63
CA LEU A 91 -3.41 -10.02 11.83
C LEU A 91 -2.18 -9.90 12.74
N LYS A 92 -2.17 -8.94 13.67
CA LYS A 92 -1.06 -8.75 14.61
C LYS A 92 -0.78 -10.03 15.41
N GLU A 93 -1.81 -10.71 15.87
CA GLU A 93 -1.69 -12.01 16.55
C GLU A 93 -1.00 -13.04 15.65
N ARG A 94 -1.45 -13.19 14.40
CA ARG A 94 -0.88 -14.17 13.45
C ARG A 94 0.56 -13.85 13.06
N ILE A 95 0.86 -12.59 12.78
CA ILE A 95 2.24 -12.15 12.50
C ILE A 95 3.15 -12.38 13.70
N THR A 96 2.67 -12.06 14.92
CA THR A 96 3.45 -12.28 16.15
C THR A 96 3.71 -13.77 16.37
N ALA A 97 2.70 -14.63 16.16
CA ALA A 97 2.86 -16.08 16.26
C ALA A 97 3.86 -16.61 15.23
N PHE A 98 3.72 -16.21 13.96
CA PHE A 98 4.66 -16.57 12.90
C PHE A 98 6.09 -16.11 13.21
N GLN A 99 6.31 -14.88 13.71
CA GLN A 99 7.65 -14.39 14.00
C GLN A 99 8.39 -15.19 15.09
N ARG A 100 7.66 -15.93 15.94
CA ARG A 100 8.27 -16.79 16.96
C ARG A 100 8.81 -18.10 16.39
N THR A 101 8.13 -18.68 15.41
CA THR A 101 8.46 -20.02 14.86
C THR A 101 9.07 -19.96 13.47
N ARG A 102 8.67 -18.97 12.67
CA ARG A 102 9.00 -18.76 11.26
C ARG A 102 8.81 -20.02 10.42
N ASP A 103 7.72 -20.73 10.67
CA ASP A 103 7.39 -22.00 10.04
C ASP A 103 6.15 -21.92 9.13
N ALA A 104 5.92 -23.00 8.39
CA ALA A 104 4.80 -23.12 7.47
C ALA A 104 3.44 -23.03 8.18
N THR A 105 3.35 -23.50 9.44
CA THR A 105 2.12 -23.41 10.24
C THR A 105 1.73 -21.96 10.51
N GLY A 106 2.68 -21.14 10.97
CA GLY A 106 2.44 -19.70 11.18
C GLY A 106 2.12 -18.97 9.89
N ALA A 107 2.72 -19.38 8.77
CA ALA A 107 2.45 -18.82 7.46
C ALA A 107 1.03 -19.17 6.95
N MET A 108 0.59 -20.42 7.13
CA MET A 108 -0.76 -20.86 6.78
C MET A 108 -1.85 -20.07 7.52
N ALA A 109 -1.61 -19.75 8.79
CA ALA A 109 -2.50 -18.92 9.59
C ALA A 109 -2.71 -17.50 9.01
N VAL A 110 -1.77 -16.97 8.22
CA VAL A 110 -1.89 -15.68 7.52
C VAL A 110 -2.69 -15.85 6.22
N ILE A 111 -2.52 -16.97 5.51
CA ILE A 111 -3.31 -17.31 4.31
C ILE A 111 -4.80 -17.48 4.67
N GLU A 112 -5.09 -18.18 5.76
CA GLU A 112 -6.46 -18.32 6.27
C GLU A 112 -7.08 -16.96 6.63
N PHE A 113 -6.29 -16.11 7.30
CA PHE A 113 -6.71 -14.75 7.61
C PHE A 113 -7.04 -13.95 6.34
N HIS A 114 -6.19 -14.04 5.30
CA HIS A 114 -6.44 -13.39 4.02
C HIS A 114 -7.74 -13.86 3.38
N SER A 115 -7.99 -15.17 3.37
CA SER A 115 -9.20 -15.76 2.79
C SER A 115 -10.48 -15.18 3.40
N GLY A 116 -10.48 -14.95 4.73
CA GLY A 116 -11.58 -14.29 5.45
C GLY A 116 -11.70 -12.77 5.21
N ARG A 117 -10.82 -12.18 4.39
CA ARG A 117 -10.76 -10.74 4.09
C ARG A 117 -10.77 -10.41 2.60
N ALA A 118 -10.69 -11.41 1.72
CA ALA A 118 -10.61 -11.22 0.27
C ALA A 118 -11.74 -10.33 -0.28
N ASP A 119 -12.97 -10.48 0.22
CA ASP A 119 -14.09 -9.63 -0.21
C ASP A 119 -13.93 -8.15 0.19
N LEU A 120 -13.54 -7.89 1.43
CA LEU A 120 -13.26 -6.54 1.92
C LEU A 120 -12.14 -5.89 1.09
N LEU A 121 -11.05 -6.61 0.84
CA LEU A 121 -9.93 -6.10 0.05
C LEU A 121 -10.37 -5.75 -1.38
N ARG A 122 -11.20 -6.59 -2.02
CA ARG A 122 -11.78 -6.27 -3.33
C ARG A 122 -12.67 -5.02 -3.29
N ARG A 123 -13.54 -4.89 -2.29
CA ARG A 123 -14.40 -3.70 -2.12
C ARG A 123 -13.57 -2.43 -1.94
N ILE A 124 -12.49 -2.50 -1.16
CA ILE A 124 -11.53 -1.40 -1.01
C ILE A 124 -10.89 -1.05 -2.35
N GLY A 125 -10.37 -2.04 -3.09
CA GLY A 125 -9.75 -1.82 -4.39
C GLY A 125 -10.70 -1.25 -5.44
N ALA A 126 -11.99 -1.59 -5.37
CA ALA A 126 -13.02 -1.07 -6.26
C ALA A 126 -13.52 0.32 -5.88
N ALA A 127 -13.35 0.76 -4.62
CA ALA A 127 -13.85 2.03 -4.13
C ALA A 127 -13.09 3.24 -4.72
N SER A 128 -11.82 3.06 -5.10
CA SER A 128 -11.02 4.15 -5.69
C SER A 128 -9.83 3.65 -6.48
N ALA A 129 -9.46 4.40 -7.52
CA ALA A 129 -8.20 4.21 -8.26
C ALA A 129 -6.94 4.40 -7.38
N LEU A 130 -7.07 5.01 -6.19
CA LEU A 130 -5.97 5.06 -5.21
C LEU A 130 -5.65 3.67 -4.66
N TRP A 131 -6.66 2.83 -4.46
CA TRP A 131 -6.51 1.54 -3.79
C TRP A 131 -6.57 0.33 -4.72
N SER A 132 -6.81 0.54 -6.02
CA SER A 132 -7.01 -0.53 -7.00
C SER A 132 -5.85 -1.54 -7.10
N GLY A 133 -4.64 -1.16 -6.70
CA GLY A 133 -3.47 -2.05 -6.68
C GLY A 133 -3.37 -2.98 -5.46
N TYR A 134 -4.01 -2.66 -4.33
CA TYR A 134 -3.83 -3.43 -3.09
C TYR A 134 -4.29 -4.88 -3.17
N PRO A 135 -5.45 -5.22 -3.78
CA PRO A 135 -5.88 -6.62 -3.87
C PRO A 135 -4.83 -7.51 -4.54
N ALA A 136 -4.30 -7.08 -5.69
CA ALA A 136 -3.27 -7.82 -6.42
C ALA A 136 -1.97 -7.95 -5.62
N ARG A 137 -1.59 -6.95 -4.82
CA ARG A 137 -0.40 -7.00 -3.95
C ARG A 137 -0.56 -8.02 -2.83
N PHE A 138 -1.74 -8.10 -2.22
CA PHE A 138 -2.04 -9.15 -1.23
C PHE A 138 -2.04 -10.54 -1.87
N GLU A 139 -2.66 -10.70 -3.04
CA GLU A 139 -2.68 -11.98 -3.76
C GLU A 139 -1.27 -12.43 -4.12
N ALA A 140 -0.40 -11.52 -4.57
CA ALA A 140 1.00 -11.83 -4.86
C ALA A 140 1.77 -12.29 -3.61
N ALA A 141 1.59 -11.59 -2.48
CA ALA A 141 2.21 -11.99 -1.21
C ALA A 141 1.72 -13.36 -0.74
N VAL A 142 0.42 -13.64 -0.86
CA VAL A 142 -0.17 -14.94 -0.50
C VAL A 142 0.38 -16.07 -1.37
N ARG A 143 0.44 -15.88 -2.70
CA ARG A 143 1.02 -16.88 -3.61
C ARG A 143 2.48 -17.19 -3.28
N ALA A 144 3.28 -16.16 -2.99
CA ALA A 144 4.66 -16.38 -2.60
C ALA A 144 4.77 -17.17 -1.28
N ILE A 145 3.88 -16.92 -0.31
CA ILE A 145 3.82 -17.72 0.92
C ILE A 145 3.43 -19.18 0.61
N GLU A 146 2.45 -19.41 -0.27
CA GLU A 146 2.05 -20.75 -0.73
C GLU A 146 3.20 -21.49 -1.43
N ASP A 147 4.04 -20.76 -2.18
CA ASP A 147 5.25 -21.27 -2.82
C ASP A 147 6.41 -21.51 -1.84
N GLY A 148 6.20 -21.26 -0.54
CA GLY A 148 7.18 -21.52 0.53
C GLY A 148 8.11 -20.35 0.83
N GLU A 149 7.90 -19.18 0.23
CA GLU A 149 8.69 -17.97 0.46
C GLU A 149 8.26 -17.26 1.74
N LEU A 150 8.64 -17.81 2.90
CA LEU A 150 8.16 -17.35 4.21
C LEU A 150 8.49 -15.87 4.53
N ASP A 151 9.46 -15.26 3.86
CA ASP A 151 9.75 -13.83 4.01
C ASP A 151 8.58 -12.93 3.56
N HIS A 152 7.72 -13.43 2.66
CA HIS A 152 6.51 -12.74 2.23
C HIS A 152 5.43 -12.67 3.32
N VAL A 153 5.61 -13.29 4.49
CA VAL A 153 4.72 -13.07 5.63
C VAL A 153 4.97 -11.69 6.27
N ALA A 154 6.23 -11.35 6.58
CA ALA A 154 6.53 -10.20 7.44
C ALA A 154 7.91 -9.54 7.21
N SER A 155 8.38 -9.44 5.97
CA SER A 155 9.59 -8.69 5.64
C SER A 155 9.29 -7.24 5.26
N PRO A 156 9.98 -6.25 5.86
CA PRO A 156 9.85 -4.83 5.48
C PRO A 156 10.55 -4.51 4.15
N LEU A 157 11.43 -5.41 3.68
CA LEU A 157 12.24 -5.19 2.49
C LEU A 157 11.52 -5.56 1.20
N ILE A 158 10.36 -6.20 1.26
CA ILE A 158 9.54 -6.64 0.13
C ILE A 158 8.08 -6.29 0.40
N ASP A 159 7.23 -6.47 -0.62
CA ASP A 159 5.77 -6.36 -0.45
C ASP A 159 5.25 -7.64 0.24
N SER A 160 5.71 -7.87 1.47
CA SER A 160 5.18 -8.93 2.32
C SER A 160 3.75 -8.60 2.74
N TYR A 161 2.98 -9.63 3.09
CA TYR A 161 1.60 -9.49 3.52
C TYR A 161 1.44 -8.43 4.62
N HIS A 162 2.29 -8.49 5.66
CA HIS A 162 2.29 -7.52 6.75
C HIS A 162 2.62 -6.10 6.28
N THR A 163 3.59 -5.93 5.39
CA THR A 163 3.95 -4.61 4.84
C THR A 163 2.80 -4.03 4.01
N VAL A 164 2.19 -4.82 3.13
CA VAL A 164 1.05 -4.38 2.30
C VAL A 164 -0.14 -4.00 3.19
N TRP A 165 -0.41 -4.76 4.26
CA TRP A 165 -1.44 -4.43 5.24
C TRP A 165 -1.19 -3.10 5.94
N HIS A 166 0.03 -2.89 6.46
CA HIS A 166 0.39 -1.65 7.12
C HIS A 166 0.25 -0.42 6.20
N LEU A 167 0.64 -0.58 4.94
CA LEU A 167 0.52 0.49 3.95
C LEU A 167 -0.94 0.80 3.63
N LEU A 168 -1.78 -0.22 3.43
CA LEU A 168 -3.21 -0.01 3.20
C LEU A 168 -3.86 0.67 4.42
N HIS A 169 -3.51 0.28 5.64
CA HIS A 169 -4.00 0.92 6.85
C HIS A 169 -3.67 2.41 6.88
N ARG A 170 -2.40 2.74 6.65
CA ARG A 170 -1.92 4.12 6.59
C ARG A 170 -2.63 4.91 5.49
N ASP A 171 -2.81 4.32 4.32
CA ASP A 171 -3.48 4.92 3.18
C ASP A 171 -4.94 5.27 3.50
N LEU A 172 -5.71 4.30 3.99
CA LEU A 172 -7.10 4.49 4.41
C LEU A 172 -7.20 5.57 5.50
N ARG A 173 -6.28 5.59 6.46
CA ARG A 173 -6.23 6.61 7.52
C ARG A 173 -5.95 8.00 6.98
N ILE A 174 -4.94 8.15 6.13
CA ILE A 174 -4.61 9.43 5.48
C ILE A 174 -5.84 10.00 4.77
N VAL A 175 -6.56 9.15 4.03
CA VAL A 175 -7.77 9.56 3.30
C VAL A 175 -8.91 9.88 4.25
N ALA A 176 -9.18 9.03 5.24
CA ALA A 176 -10.25 9.24 6.21
C ALA A 176 -10.05 10.52 7.02
N ASP A 177 -8.84 10.75 7.54
CA ASP A 177 -8.50 11.95 8.31
C ASP A 177 -8.69 13.22 7.46
N LYS A 178 -8.39 13.16 6.16
CA LYS A 178 -8.59 14.28 5.24
C LYS A 178 -10.05 14.55 4.89
N LEU A 179 -10.89 13.51 4.85
CA LEU A 179 -12.31 13.62 4.45
C LEU A 179 -13.25 13.84 5.64
N LEU A 180 -12.85 13.45 6.85
CA LEU A 180 -13.68 13.50 8.06
C LEU A 180 -13.25 14.58 9.07
N GLY A 181 -12.03 15.14 8.92
CA GLY A 181 -11.51 16.26 9.70
C GLY A 181 -11.77 17.61 9.04
#